data_AF-A0A830FPJ8-F1
#
_entry.id   AF-A0A830FPJ8-F1
#
_cell.length_a   1.000
_cell.length_b   1.000
_cell.length_c   1.000
_cell.angle_alpha   90.00
_cell.angle_beta   90.00
_cell.angle_gamma   90.00
#
_symmetry.space_group_name_H-M   'P 1'
#
loop_
_entity.id
_entity.type
_entity.pdbx_description
1 polymer ?
#
loop_
_entity_poly.entity_id
_entity_poly.type
_entity_poly.pdbx_seq_one_letter_code
_entity_poly.pdbx_strand_id
1 'polypeptide(L)' 'MLEDLKSILTQSASPGTLVECRHCGTKLAPDTAECTACGGSEVARYQLDA' A
#
# COMPACT_ATOMS: atom_id res chain seq x y z
N MET A 1 15.08 -17.76 -15.32
CA MET A 1 15.23 -16.45 -14.65
C MET A 1 14.21 -15.41 -15.15
N LEU A 2 13.04 -15.84 -15.63
CA LEU A 2 11.86 -14.96 -15.82
C LEU A 2 10.70 -15.45 -14.94
N GLU A 3 10.67 -16.76 -14.65
CA GLU A 3 9.69 -17.39 -13.75
C GLU A 3 9.82 -16.90 -12.29
N ASP A 4 11.03 -16.63 -11.81
CA ASP A 4 11.25 -16.15 -10.43
C ASP A 4 10.66 -14.74 -10.19
N LEU A 5 10.76 -13.87 -11.20
CA LEU A 5 10.26 -12.49 -11.11
C LEU A 5 8.72 -12.46 -11.04
N LYS A 6 8.05 -13.40 -11.72
CA LYS A 6 6.59 -13.53 -11.64
C LYS A 6 6.15 -13.89 -10.21
N SER A 7 6.81 -14.83 -9.54
CA SER A 7 6.45 -15.21 -8.17
C SER A 7 6.55 -14.04 -7.18
N ILE A 8 7.54 -13.16 -7.33
CA ILE A 8 7.69 -11.96 -6.48
C ILE A 8 6.57 -10.95 -6.74
N LEU A 9 6.19 -10.75 -8.00
CA LEU A 9 5.10 -9.83 -8.37
C LEU A 9 3.73 -10.37 -7.94
N THR A 10 3.49 -11.67 -8.07
CA THR A 10 2.21 -12.31 -7.69
C THR A 10 2.04 -12.40 -6.17
N GLN A 11 3.11 -12.58 -5.40
CA GLN A 11 3.04 -12.60 -3.93
C GLN A 11 2.75 -11.21 -3.33
N SER A 12 3.06 -10.15 -4.07
CA SER A 12 2.82 -8.75 -3.67
C SER A 12 1.40 -8.27 -3.97
N ALA A 13 0.67 -8.99 -4.82
CA ALA A 13 -0.66 -8.65 -5.31
C ALA A 13 -1.73 -9.50 -4.61
N SER A 14 -1.80 -9.41 -3.28
CA SER A 14 -3.04 -9.81 -2.60
C SER A 14 -4.10 -8.76 -2.94
N PRO A 15 -5.31 -9.13 -3.40
CA PRO A 15 -6.41 -8.18 -3.55
C PRO A 15 -6.70 -7.62 -2.16
N GLY A 16 -6.26 -6.39 -1.93
CA GLY A 16 -6.22 -5.79 -0.61
C GLY A 16 -6.17 -4.29 -0.73
N THR A 17 -6.79 -3.62 0.22
CA THR A 17 -6.80 -2.16 0.26
C THR A 17 -5.38 -1.66 0.51
N LEU A 18 -4.82 -0.95 -0.47
CA LEU A 18 -3.56 -0.23 -0.31
C LEU A 18 -3.85 1.12 0.34
N VAL A 19 -3.19 1.42 1.45
CA VAL A 19 -3.32 2.72 2.12
C VAL A 19 -1.95 3.39 2.21
N GLU A 20 -1.87 4.66 1.81
CA GLU A 20 -0.63 5.44 1.82
C GLU A 20 -0.84 6.87 2.32
N CYS A 21 0.21 7.45 2.90
CA CYS A 21 0.24 8.88 3.19
C CYS A 21 0.46 9.68 1.90
N ARG A 22 -0.42 10.63 1.58
CA ARG A 22 -0.25 11.50 0.39
C ARG A 22 0.89 12.51 0.53
N HIS A 23 1.35 12.74 1.77
CA HIS A 23 2.39 13.72 2.05
C HIS A 23 3.81 13.13 1.93
N CYS A 24 4.04 11.92 2.46
CA CYS A 24 5.38 11.32 2.49
C CYS A 24 5.49 9.95 1.78
N GLY A 25 4.38 9.39 1.26
CA GLY A 25 4.38 8.12 0.54
C GLY A 25 4.53 6.87 1.41
N THR A 26 4.53 7.00 2.74
CA THR A 26 4.60 5.84 3.63
C THR A 26 3.33 5.00 3.51
N LYS A 27 3.46 3.68 3.30
CA LYS A 27 2.33 2.74 3.43
C LYS A 27 1.84 2.72 4.88
N LEU A 28 0.53 2.80 5.04
CA LEU A 28 -0.14 2.81 6.33
C LEU A 28 -1.04 1.59 6.49
N ALA A 29 -1.45 1.33 7.73
CA ALA A 29 -2.50 0.36 8.01
C ALA A 29 -3.85 0.88 7.49
N PRO A 30 -4.78 -0.01 7.11
CA PRO A 30 -6.05 0.37 6.48
C PRO A 30 -6.90 1.33 7.33
N ASP A 31 -6.90 1.13 8.64
CA ASP A 31 -7.70 1.87 9.62
C ASP A 31 -6.99 3.12 10.20
N THR A 32 -5.83 3.48 9.64
CA THR A 32 -5.09 4.66 10.10
C THR A 32 -5.74 5.95 9.62
N ALA A 33 -6.00 6.87 10.55
CA ALA A 33 -6.46 8.23 10.25
C ALA A 33 -5.30 9.21 9.94
N GLU A 34 -4.12 8.98 10.53
CA GLU A 34 -2.97 9.88 10.46
C GLU A 34 -1.67 9.11 10.24
N CYS A 35 -0.78 9.64 9.41
CA CYS A 35 0.50 9.04 9.14
C CYS A 35 1.38 9.03 10.39
N THR A 36 1.73 7.83 10.87
CA THR A 36 2.62 7.64 12.03
C THR A 36 4.07 8.07 11.75
N ALA A 37 4.45 8.26 10.49
CA ALA A 37 5.80 8.67 10.10
C ALA A 37 5.99 10.19 10.04
N CYS A 38 4.99 10.94 9.53
CA CYS A 38 5.11 12.39 9.33
C CYS A 38 4.03 13.22 10.04
N GLY A 39 3.06 12.59 10.68
CA GLY A 39 1.93 13.27 11.34
C GLY A 39 0.87 13.85 10.39
N GLY A 40 0.95 13.57 9.09
CA GLY A 40 -0.01 14.07 8.11
C GLY A 40 -1.34 13.30 8.17
N SER A 41 -2.47 14.01 8.10
CA SER A 41 -3.81 13.42 8.11
C SER A 41 -4.34 13.06 6.70
N GLU A 42 -3.61 13.44 5.66
CA GLU A 42 -4.00 13.16 4.27
C GLU A 42 -3.57 11.75 3.85
N VAL A 43 -4.52 10.82 3.91
CA VAL A 43 -4.32 9.40 3.61
C VAL A 43 -5.14 8.99 2.38
N ALA A 44 -4.49 8.39 1.38
CA ALA A 44 -5.15 7.79 0.22
C ALA A 44 -5.40 6.29 0.44
N ARG A 45 -6.56 5.81 -0.04
CA ARG A 45 -6.96 4.41 0.01
C ARG A 45 -7.33 3.94 -1.39
N TYR A 46 -6.74 2.84 -1.84
CA TYR A 46 -7.01 2.22 -3.12
C TYR A 46 -7.55 0.82 -2.88
N GLN A 47 -8.77 0.55 -3.34
CA GLN A 47 -9.18 -0.82 -3.55
C GLN A 47 -8.51 -1.32 -4.82
N LEU A 48 -7.78 -2.41 -4.69
CA LEU A 48 -7.21 -3.12 -5.83
C LEU A 48 -8.14 -4.29 -6.13
N ASP A 49 -9.03 -4.10 -7.09
CA ASP A 49 -9.82 -5.18 -7.68
C ASP A 49 -8.90 -6.05 -8.56
N ALA A 50 -9.07 -7.37 -8.48
CA ALA A 50 -8.23 -8.35 -9.18
C ALA A 50 -8.60 -8.49 -10.67
#